data_AF-A0A2E5W2V3-F1
#
_entry.id   AF-A0A2E5W2V3-F1
#
_cell.length_a   1.000
_cell.length_b   1.000
_cell.length_c   1.000
_cell.angle_alpha   90.00
_cell.angle_beta   90.00
_cell.angle_gamma   90.00
#
_symmetry.space_group_name_H-M   'P 1'
#
loop_
_entity.id
_entity.type
_entity.pdbx_description
1 polymer ?
#
loop_
_entity_poly.entity_id
_entity_poly.type
_entity_poly.pdbx_seq_one_letter_code
_entity_poly.pdbx_strand_id
1 'polypeptide(L)'
;MIKKVIIYLFCFVSHICAGEISVSISESLVNDYLKLIDSHEIPKGGKNDQAFWSIIDPYVKFEKGKASFYATVRYRKEKINIKKNINKNMYVEYNYDDNIINLMIENPIITMERKNQSLGKLDISSLYQQGLKFQGPRPKDETIKLKTIKGKIKIEMNIKKSLIYFEEKIVRVAIDLDYQ
;
A
#
# COMPACT_ATOMS: atom_id res chain seq x y z
N MET A 1 10.81 -49.23 -48.91
CA MET A 1 10.46 -47.80 -48.74
C MET A 1 9.14 -47.72 -47.98
N ILE A 2 9.16 -47.64 -46.65
CA ILE A 2 7.97 -47.46 -45.80
C ILE A 2 8.24 -46.28 -44.86
N LYS A 3 7.36 -45.29 -44.95
CA LYS A 3 7.47 -43.98 -44.30
C LYS A 3 7.22 -44.11 -42.80
N LYS A 4 8.09 -43.46 -42.02
CA LYS A 4 7.93 -43.24 -40.58
C LYS A 4 6.69 -42.38 -40.34
N VAL A 5 5.77 -42.86 -39.51
CA VAL A 5 4.70 -42.04 -38.95
C VAL A 5 5.10 -41.74 -37.51
N ILE A 6 5.53 -40.51 -37.26
CA ILE A 6 5.80 -39.98 -35.93
C ILE A 6 4.56 -39.18 -35.54
N ILE A 7 3.78 -39.70 -34.59
CA ILE A 7 2.63 -39.01 -34.02
C ILE A 7 3.17 -38.09 -32.90
N TYR A 8 3.17 -36.78 -33.15
CA TYR A 8 3.40 -35.79 -32.10
C TYR A 8 2.12 -35.62 -31.27
N LEU A 9 2.12 -36.16 -30.05
CA LEU A 9 1.09 -35.87 -29.05
C LEU A 9 1.40 -34.52 -28.41
N PHE A 10 0.80 -33.45 -28.94
CA PHE A 10 0.82 -32.12 -28.32
C PHE A 10 -0.19 -32.13 -27.16
N CYS A 11 0.27 -32.40 -25.94
CA CYS A 11 -0.52 -32.13 -24.74
C CYS A 11 -0.60 -30.61 -24.56
N PHE A 12 -1.66 -30.00 -25.09
CA PHE A 12 -2.09 -28.67 -24.67
C PHE A 12 -2.54 -28.77 -23.22
N VAL A 13 -1.63 -28.46 -22.28
CA VAL A 13 -2.02 -28.20 -20.90
C VAL A 13 -2.72 -26.84 -20.91
N SER A 14 -4.05 -26.86 -21.00
CA SER A 14 -4.88 -25.69 -20.73
C SER A 14 -4.61 -25.26 -19.28
N HIS A 15 -3.67 -24.33 -19.08
CA HIS A 15 -3.60 -23.63 -17.81
C HIS A 15 -4.88 -22.81 -17.72
N ILE A 16 -5.81 -23.25 -16.87
CA ILE A 16 -6.87 -22.37 -16.38
C ILE A 16 -6.13 -21.32 -15.56
N CYS A 17 -5.70 -20.23 -16.20
CA CYS A 17 -5.24 -19.06 -15.49
C CYS A 17 -6.41 -18.58 -14.66
N ALA A 18 -6.32 -18.78 -13.34
CA ALA A 18 -7.20 -18.13 -12.40
C ALA A 18 -7.12 -16.61 -12.65
N GLY A 19 -8.29 -15.96 -12.65
CA GLY A 19 -8.41 -14.56 -12.99
C GLY A 19 -8.23 -13.72 -11.73
N GLU A 20 -7.35 -12.73 -11.78
CA GLU A 20 -7.19 -11.77 -10.68
C GLU A 20 -8.09 -10.56 -10.90
N ILE A 21 -8.73 -10.07 -9.83
CA ILE A 21 -9.23 -8.69 -9.78
C ILE A 21 -8.31 -7.87 -8.87
N SER A 22 -8.11 -6.60 -9.20
CA SER A 22 -7.13 -5.77 -8.48
C SER A 22 -7.53 -4.30 -8.40
N VAL A 23 -7.01 -3.65 -7.35
CA VAL A 23 -6.99 -2.19 -7.19
C VAL A 23 -5.54 -1.73 -7.25
N SER A 24 -5.30 -0.66 -8.01
CA SER A 24 -3.98 -0.04 -8.16
C SER A 24 -3.99 1.37 -7.58
N ILE A 25 -3.04 1.67 -6.71
CA ILE A 25 -2.84 2.98 -6.09
C ILE A 25 -1.56 3.57 -6.66
N SER A 26 -1.66 4.71 -7.35
CA SER A 26 -0.51 5.36 -7.96
C SER A 26 0.30 6.17 -6.94
N GLU A 27 1.60 6.25 -7.15
CA GLU A 27 2.53 7.10 -6.41
C GLU A 27 2.07 8.57 -6.46
N SER A 28 1.58 9.03 -7.61
CA SER A 28 1.11 10.40 -7.79
C SER A 28 -0.07 10.73 -6.86
N LEU A 29 -1.04 9.82 -6.73
CA LEU A 29 -2.20 10.03 -5.87
C LEU A 29 -1.78 10.21 -4.40
N VAL A 30 -0.86 9.37 -3.94
CA VAL A 30 -0.34 9.45 -2.57
C VAL A 30 0.46 10.74 -2.38
N ASN A 31 1.31 11.10 -3.33
CA ASN A 31 2.09 12.34 -3.27
C ASN A 31 1.21 13.60 -3.31
N ASP A 32 0.11 13.59 -4.07
CA ASP A 32 -0.84 14.69 -4.08
C ASP A 32 -1.52 14.85 -2.72
N TYR A 33 -1.89 13.75 -2.06
CA TYR A 33 -2.38 13.78 -0.68
C TYR A 33 -1.34 14.32 0.31
N LEU A 34 -0.08 13.87 0.24
CA LEU A 34 0.97 14.32 1.15
C LEU A 34 1.24 15.82 1.05
N LYS A 35 1.19 16.39 -0.17
CA LYS A 35 1.35 17.83 -0.41
C LYS A 35 0.27 18.67 0.26
N LEU A 36 -0.95 18.16 0.39
CA LEU A 36 -2.05 18.88 1.07
C LEU A 36 -1.80 19.03 2.57
N ILE A 37 -1.02 18.12 3.17
CA ILE A 37 -0.68 18.12 4.59
C ILE A 37 0.62 18.88 4.88
N ASP A 38 1.41 19.17 3.83
CA ASP A 38 2.76 19.71 3.96
C ASP A 38 2.84 21.02 4.76
N SER A 39 4.02 21.26 5.34
CA SER A 39 4.49 22.55 5.84
C SER A 39 3.69 23.18 7.00
N HIS A 40 2.93 22.38 7.75
CA HIS A 40 2.30 22.84 8.99
C HIS A 40 3.27 22.75 10.17
N GLU A 41 3.27 23.79 11.02
CA GLU A 41 3.99 23.75 12.29
C GLU A 41 3.19 22.98 13.33
N ILE A 42 3.83 21.98 13.93
CA ILE A 42 3.25 21.09 14.92
C ILE A 42 3.88 21.41 16.27
N PRO A 43 3.18 22.16 17.14
CA PRO A 43 3.64 22.40 18.50
C PRO A 43 3.58 21.11 19.34
N LYS A 44 4.64 20.84 20.10
CA LYS A 44 4.72 19.76 21.10
C LYS A 44 5.32 20.28 22.40
N GLY A 45 4.76 19.85 23.54
CA GLY A 45 5.18 20.28 24.87
C GLY A 45 4.24 21.31 25.50
N GLY A 46 4.54 21.69 26.74
CA GLY A 46 3.76 22.68 27.49
C GLY A 46 3.99 24.10 26.99
N LYS A 47 3.10 25.03 27.35
CA LYS A 47 3.09 26.43 26.86
C LYS A 47 4.43 27.18 27.06
N ASN A 48 5.20 26.82 28.08
CA ASN A 48 6.48 27.45 28.43
C ASN A 48 7.72 26.64 27.97
N ASP A 49 7.53 25.47 27.34
CA ASP A 49 8.61 24.57 26.90
C ASP A 49 8.31 23.96 25.52
N GLN A 50 7.69 24.77 24.65
CA GLN A 50 7.15 24.30 23.39
C GLN A 50 8.26 24.10 22.35
N ALA A 51 8.26 22.93 21.72
CA ALA A 51 9.03 22.63 20.54
C ALA A 51 8.12 22.68 19.30
N PHE A 52 8.62 23.25 18.22
CA PHE A 52 7.94 23.32 16.93
C PHE A 52 8.57 22.34 15.96
N TRP A 53 7.74 21.45 15.44
CA TRP A 53 8.12 20.50 14.40
C TRP A 53 7.51 20.92 13.08
N SER A 54 8.23 20.72 11.98
CA SER A 54 7.69 20.89 10.63
C SER A 54 8.16 19.71 9.79
N ILE A 55 7.24 19.14 9.03
CA ILE A 55 7.55 18.18 7.98
C ILE A 55 7.49 18.97 6.67
N ILE A 56 8.56 18.88 5.89
CA ILE A 56 8.79 19.68 4.70
C ILE A 56 9.00 18.73 3.54
N ASP A 57 8.25 18.96 2.46
CA ASP A 57 8.33 18.21 1.21
C ASP A 57 8.21 16.69 1.42
N PRO A 58 7.12 16.21 2.07
CA PRO A 58 6.87 14.79 2.20
C PRO A 58 6.49 14.19 0.85
N TYR A 59 7.14 13.09 0.47
CA TYR A 59 6.80 12.32 -0.73
C TYR A 59 7.06 10.84 -0.51
N VAL A 60 6.41 10.01 -1.32
CA VAL A 60 6.65 8.58 -1.44
C VAL A 60 7.27 8.26 -2.79
N LYS A 61 8.00 7.15 -2.81
CA LYS A 61 8.50 6.51 -4.03
C LYS A 61 8.09 5.04 -4.03
N PHE A 62 7.45 4.60 -5.09
CA PHE A 62 7.09 3.21 -5.33
C PHE A 62 8.02 2.64 -6.40
N GLU A 63 8.81 1.65 -6.00
CA GLU A 63 9.75 0.96 -6.87
C GLU A 63 9.44 -0.54 -6.83
N LYS A 64 9.98 -1.29 -7.79
CA LYS A 64 9.75 -2.74 -7.82
C LYS A 64 10.16 -3.40 -6.50
N GLY A 65 9.20 -4.02 -5.81
CA GLY A 65 9.41 -4.73 -4.55
C GLY A 65 9.50 -3.86 -3.29
N LYS A 66 9.38 -2.53 -3.38
CA LYS A 66 9.47 -1.65 -2.19
C LYS A 66 8.72 -0.32 -2.35
N ALA A 67 8.27 0.21 -1.22
CA ALA A 67 7.78 1.58 -1.11
C ALA A 67 8.55 2.31 -0.01
N SER A 68 8.80 3.60 -0.20
CA SER A 68 9.55 4.41 0.76
C SER A 68 8.95 5.81 0.88
N PHE A 69 8.90 6.30 2.12
CA PHE A 69 8.49 7.65 2.49
C PHE A 69 9.72 8.50 2.78
N TYR A 70 9.74 9.70 2.23
CA TYR A 70 10.80 10.69 2.37
C TYR A 70 10.22 12.00 2.87
N ALA A 71 10.97 12.69 3.72
CA ALA A 71 10.67 14.07 4.09
C ALA A 71 11.89 14.74 4.71
N THR A 72 11.87 16.07 4.76
CA THR A 72 12.76 16.84 5.63
C THR A 72 12.02 17.26 6.89
N VAL A 73 12.58 16.96 8.05
CA VAL A 73 11.99 17.29 9.35
C VAL A 73 12.78 18.43 9.96
N ARG A 74 12.09 19.52 10.32
CA ARG A 74 12.67 20.63 11.07
C ARG A 74 12.17 20.60 12.51
N TYR A 75 13.09 20.74 13.45
CA TYR A 75 12.83 20.89 14.87
C TYR A 75 13.36 22.23 15.35
N ARG A 76 12.50 23.02 16.01
CA ARG A 76 12.88 24.28 16.66
C ARG A 76 12.45 24.29 18.11
N LYS A 77 13.37 24.63 18.99
CA LYS A 77 13.11 24.88 20.41
C LYS A 77 14.12 25.90 20.91
N GLU A 78 13.66 27.07 21.34
CA GLU A 78 14.52 28.19 21.75
C GLU A 78 15.60 28.51 20.69
N LYS A 79 16.89 28.35 21.04
CA LYS A 79 18.05 28.56 20.16
C LYS A 79 18.43 27.32 19.34
N ILE A 80 17.74 26.20 19.53
CA ILE A 80 17.98 24.95 18.80
C ILE A 80 17.14 24.95 17.53
N ASN A 81 17.80 24.75 16.38
CA ASN A 81 17.16 24.56 15.09
C ASN A 81 17.89 23.42 14.35
N ILE A 82 17.23 22.28 14.19
CA ILE A 82 17.80 21.07 13.58
C ILE A 82 16.96 20.72 12.37
N LYS A 83 17.63 20.37 11.27
CA LYS A 83 17.01 19.78 10.09
C LYS A 83 17.54 18.35 9.93
N LYS A 84 16.65 17.41 9.64
CA LYS A 84 16.97 15.99 9.45
C LYS A 84 16.18 15.46 8.27
N ASN A 85 16.87 14.91 7.29
CA ASN A 85 16.21 14.13 6.23
C ASN A 85 15.85 12.77 6.80
N ILE A 86 14.64 12.32 6.51
CA ILE A 86 14.16 11.00 6.91
C ILE A 86 13.81 10.18 5.67
N ASN A 87 14.08 8.89 5.77
CA ASN A 87 13.61 7.86 4.85
C ASN A 87 13.06 6.72 5.71
N LYS A 88 11.84 6.29 5.44
CA LYS A 88 11.22 5.15 6.10
C LYS A 88 10.58 4.24 5.07
N ASN A 89 10.66 2.93 5.28
CA ASN A 89 9.95 1.99 4.44
C ASN A 89 8.44 2.17 4.59
N MET A 90 7.72 1.78 3.55
CA MET A 90 6.27 1.67 3.59
C MET A 90 5.86 0.26 3.23
N TYR A 91 4.72 -0.14 3.77
CA TYR A 91 4.10 -1.42 3.49
C TYR A 91 2.59 -1.23 3.31
N VAL A 92 1.94 -2.24 2.74
CA VAL A 92 0.50 -2.23 2.50
C VAL A 92 -0.13 -3.38 3.27
N GLU A 93 -1.21 -3.05 3.97
CA GLU A 93 -2.08 -4.04 4.60
C GLU A 93 -3.39 -4.07 3.85
N TYR A 94 -3.92 -5.27 3.60
CA TYR A 94 -5.27 -5.45 3.09
C TYR A 94 -6.07 -6.31 4.05
N ASN A 95 -7.12 -5.71 4.62
CA ASN A 95 -8.13 -6.42 5.40
C ASN A 95 -9.28 -6.78 4.45
N TYR A 96 -9.45 -8.08 4.18
CA TYR A 96 -10.49 -8.58 3.29
C TYR A 96 -11.91 -8.40 3.86
N ASP A 97 -12.08 -8.65 5.16
CA ASP A 97 -13.39 -8.61 5.82
C ASP A 97 -13.98 -7.19 5.77
N ASP A 98 -13.15 -6.20 6.11
CA ASP A 98 -13.50 -4.78 6.05
C ASP A 98 -13.40 -4.20 4.62
N ASN A 99 -12.78 -4.95 3.71
CA ASN A 99 -12.40 -4.53 2.36
C ASN A 99 -11.60 -3.20 2.32
N ILE A 100 -10.63 -3.04 3.22
CA ILE A 100 -9.81 -1.84 3.34
C ILE A 100 -8.34 -2.14 3.06
N ILE A 101 -7.75 -1.37 2.16
CA ILE A 101 -6.32 -1.26 1.92
C ILE A 101 -5.78 -0.08 2.74
N ASN A 102 -4.75 -0.30 3.55
CA ASN A 102 -4.02 0.74 4.27
C ASN A 102 -2.59 0.83 3.75
N LEU A 103 -2.12 2.02 3.38
CA LEU A 103 -0.69 2.28 3.20
C LEU A 103 -0.09 2.79 4.50
N MET A 104 0.94 2.10 4.97
CA MET A 104 1.50 2.30 6.30
C MET A 104 2.97 2.67 6.20
N ILE A 105 3.42 3.61 7.05
CA ILE A 105 4.84 3.94 7.20
C ILE A 105 5.40 3.05 8.31
N GLU A 106 6.45 2.30 8.00
CA GLU A 106 7.11 1.45 8.98
C GLU A 106 7.82 2.30 10.03
N ASN A 107 7.59 2.00 11.31
CA ASN A 107 8.18 2.73 12.45
C ASN A 107 8.02 4.25 12.32
N PRO A 108 6.79 4.81 12.34
CA PRO A 108 6.50 6.21 11.99
C PRO A 108 7.07 7.26 12.98
N ILE A 109 7.73 6.82 14.04
CA ILE A 109 8.33 7.70 15.05
C ILE A 109 9.65 8.28 14.53
N ILE A 110 9.78 9.61 14.62
CA ILE A 110 10.98 10.38 14.33
C ILE A 110 11.56 10.87 15.64
N THR A 111 12.80 10.47 15.96
CA THR A 111 13.55 11.03 17.08
C THR A 111 14.49 12.13 16.59
N MET A 112 14.48 13.26 17.29
CA MET A 112 15.46 14.33 17.16
C MET A 112 16.47 14.24 18.29
N GLU A 113 17.75 14.37 17.94
CA GLU A 113 18.86 14.14 18.85
C GLU A 113 19.95 15.17 18.61
N ARG A 114 20.67 15.54 19.67
CA ARG A 114 21.86 16.39 19.60
C ARG A 114 22.85 15.93 20.65
N LYS A 115 24.11 15.69 20.25
CA LYS A 115 25.17 15.20 21.15
C LYS A 115 24.72 13.96 21.98
N ASN A 116 24.09 12.99 21.32
CA ASN A 116 23.56 11.75 21.92
C ASN A 116 22.45 11.94 22.96
N GLN A 117 21.85 13.13 23.06
CA GLN A 117 20.66 13.37 23.88
C GLN A 117 19.43 13.50 22.99
N SER A 118 18.35 12.79 23.36
CA SER A 118 17.06 12.93 22.70
C SER A 118 16.40 14.26 23.08
N LEU A 119 16.06 15.05 22.06
CA LEU A 119 15.38 16.34 22.20
C LEU A 119 13.86 16.21 22.10
N GLY A 120 13.38 15.09 21.54
CA GLY A 120 11.97 14.80 21.40
C GLY A 120 11.67 13.76 20.33
N LYS A 121 10.42 13.31 20.31
CA LYS A 121 9.88 12.36 19.35
C LYS A 121 8.63 12.93 18.70
N LEU A 122 8.46 12.67 17.42
CA LEU A 122 7.25 12.97 16.66
C LEU A 122 6.76 11.70 15.98
N ASP A 123 5.51 11.33 16.25
CA ASP A 123 4.81 10.28 15.50
C ASP A 123 4.09 10.91 14.31
N ILE A 124 4.44 10.47 13.09
CA ILE A 124 3.87 10.99 11.85
C ILE A 124 2.72 10.15 11.30
N SER A 125 2.39 9.02 11.94
CA SER A 125 1.31 8.14 11.49
C SER A 125 -0.04 8.85 11.50
N SER A 126 -0.33 9.61 12.55
CA SER A 126 -1.57 10.36 12.69
C SER A 126 -1.73 11.45 11.64
N LEU A 127 -0.64 11.95 11.07
CA LEU A 127 -0.65 12.99 10.05
C LEU A 127 -0.84 12.40 8.65
N TYR A 128 -0.09 11.34 8.33
CA TYR A 128 0.04 10.89 6.94
C TYR A 128 -0.60 9.53 6.64
N GLN A 129 -0.91 8.69 7.62
CA GLN A 129 -1.50 7.37 7.35
C GLN A 129 -3.03 7.38 7.40
N GLN A 130 -3.66 8.37 8.07
CA GLN A 130 -5.11 8.36 8.27
C GLN A 130 -5.90 8.46 6.95
N GLY A 131 -5.44 9.25 5.98
CA GLY A 131 -6.11 9.42 4.68
C GLY A 131 -5.66 8.45 3.59
N LEU A 132 -4.68 7.58 3.86
CA LEU A 132 -4.20 6.59 2.89
C LEU A 132 -4.92 5.25 3.04
N LYS A 133 -6.25 5.33 3.01
CA LYS A 133 -7.17 4.19 3.12
C LYS A 133 -8.04 4.11 1.89
N PHE A 134 -8.06 2.94 1.26
CA PHE A 134 -8.75 2.72 -0.01
C PHE A 134 -9.61 1.47 0.07
N GLN A 135 -10.66 1.40 -0.76
CA GLN A 135 -11.37 0.13 -0.92
C GLN A 135 -10.51 -0.87 -1.66
N GLY A 136 -10.52 -2.11 -1.18
CA GLY A 136 -9.84 -3.22 -1.84
C GLY A 136 -10.68 -3.87 -2.94
N PRO A 137 -10.04 -4.78 -3.71
CA PRO A 137 -10.74 -5.56 -4.70
C PRO A 137 -11.65 -6.57 -4.00
N ARG A 138 -12.98 -6.44 -4.18
CA ARG A 138 -13.95 -7.40 -3.68
C ARG A 138 -15.07 -7.61 -4.71
N PRO A 139 -15.40 -8.86 -5.07
CA PRO A 139 -16.54 -9.15 -5.92
C PRO A 139 -17.83 -8.72 -5.22
N LYS A 140 -18.77 -8.17 -5.99
CA LYS A 140 -20.07 -7.78 -5.45
C LYS A 140 -20.92 -8.98 -5.04
N ASP A 141 -20.87 -10.04 -5.85
CA ASP A 141 -21.63 -11.26 -5.67
C ASP A 141 -20.67 -12.45 -5.58
N GLU A 142 -20.80 -13.23 -4.51
CA GLU A 142 -20.00 -14.45 -4.29
C GLU A 142 -20.63 -15.68 -4.96
N THR A 143 -21.89 -15.58 -5.39
CA THR A 143 -22.60 -16.68 -6.06
C THR A 143 -23.44 -16.17 -7.22
N ILE A 144 -23.40 -16.90 -8.34
CA ILE A 144 -24.18 -16.62 -9.54
C ILE A 144 -25.18 -17.75 -9.72
N LYS A 145 -26.46 -17.42 -9.82
CA LYS A 145 -27.54 -18.41 -10.08
C LYS A 145 -28.01 -18.27 -11.51
N LEU A 146 -27.88 -19.34 -12.30
CA LEU A 146 -28.33 -19.37 -13.70
C LEU A 146 -29.45 -20.39 -13.88
N LYS A 147 -30.48 -20.00 -14.65
CA LYS A 147 -31.53 -20.91 -15.10
C LYS A 147 -31.17 -21.44 -16.47
N THR A 148 -31.07 -22.76 -16.59
CA THR A 148 -30.73 -23.47 -17.83
C THR A 148 -31.87 -24.38 -18.25
N ILE A 149 -31.82 -24.89 -19.49
CA ILE A 149 -32.75 -25.92 -19.98
C ILE A 149 -32.68 -27.23 -19.17
N LYS A 150 -31.56 -27.49 -18.47
CA LYS A 150 -31.34 -28.67 -17.62
C LYS A 150 -31.67 -28.43 -16.13
N GLY A 151 -32.15 -27.24 -15.78
CA GLY A 151 -32.44 -26.84 -14.39
C GLY A 151 -31.65 -25.62 -13.93
N LYS A 152 -31.61 -25.39 -12.61
CA LYS A 152 -30.87 -24.27 -12.01
C LYS A 152 -29.44 -24.71 -11.69
N ILE A 153 -28.46 -23.91 -12.09
CA ILE A 153 -27.06 -24.06 -11.67
C ILE A 153 -26.68 -22.91 -10.73
N LYS A 154 -25.89 -23.22 -9.71
CA LYS A 154 -25.26 -22.25 -8.82
C LYS A 154 -23.76 -22.33 -9.08
N ILE A 155 -23.16 -21.18 -9.38
CA ILE A 155 -21.72 -21.03 -9.56
C ILE A 155 -21.22 -20.26 -8.34
N GLU A 156 -20.22 -20.79 -7.66
CA GLU A 156 -19.60 -20.16 -6.49
C GLU A 156 -18.27 -19.53 -6.89
N MET A 157 -18.00 -18.33 -6.38
CA MET A 157 -16.73 -17.64 -6.58
C MET A 157 -15.92 -17.75 -5.29
N ASN A 158 -14.78 -18.43 -5.35
CA ASN A 158 -13.90 -18.54 -4.19
C ASN A 158 -12.65 -17.69 -4.37
N ILE A 159 -12.13 -17.21 -3.23
CA ILE A 159 -10.89 -16.44 -3.17
C ILE A 159 -9.78 -17.39 -2.76
N LYS A 160 -8.77 -17.54 -3.61
CA LYS A 160 -7.62 -18.40 -3.34
C LYS A 160 -6.59 -17.73 -2.46
N LYS A 161 -6.28 -16.47 -2.76
CA LYS A 161 -5.21 -15.70 -2.12
C LYS A 161 -5.39 -14.22 -2.38
N SER A 162 -4.88 -13.41 -1.46
CA SER A 162 -4.61 -12.00 -1.69
C SER A 162 -3.12 -11.78 -1.95
N LEU A 163 -2.81 -10.86 -2.86
CA LEU A 163 -1.47 -10.55 -3.32
C LEU A 163 -1.26 -9.05 -3.30
N ILE A 164 -0.06 -8.63 -2.90
CA ILE A 164 0.37 -7.23 -2.92
C ILE A 164 1.61 -7.14 -3.80
N TYR A 165 1.53 -6.31 -4.82
CA TYR A 165 2.62 -6.08 -5.77
C TYR A 165 3.10 -4.63 -5.66
N PHE A 166 4.40 -4.48 -5.41
CA PHE A 166 5.09 -3.20 -5.56
C PHE A 166 5.69 -3.15 -6.96
N GLU A 167 5.10 -2.32 -7.81
CA GLU A 167 5.52 -2.05 -9.19
C GLU A 167 6.10 -0.63 -9.26
N GLU A 168 6.74 -0.29 -10.38
CA GLU A 168 7.23 1.07 -10.58
C GLU A 168 6.05 2.06 -10.57
N LYS A 169 6.08 3.03 -9.66
CA LYS A 169 5.07 4.08 -9.45
C LYS A 169 3.67 3.60 -9.03
N ILE A 170 3.48 2.31 -8.75
CA ILE A 170 2.16 1.73 -8.44
C ILE A 170 2.31 0.68 -7.34
N VAL A 171 1.37 0.69 -6.39
CA VAL A 171 1.11 -0.47 -5.54
C VAL A 171 -0.22 -1.09 -5.95
N ARG A 172 -0.21 -2.39 -6.22
CA ARG A 172 -1.39 -3.15 -6.63
C ARG A 172 -1.75 -4.16 -5.56
N VAL A 173 -3.01 -4.13 -5.12
CA VAL A 173 -3.60 -5.18 -4.29
C VAL A 173 -4.52 -6.00 -5.17
N ALA A 174 -4.31 -7.31 -5.22
CA ALA A 174 -5.08 -8.24 -6.03
C ALA A 174 -5.66 -9.35 -5.17
N ILE A 175 -6.76 -9.92 -5.63
CA ILE A 175 -7.26 -11.21 -5.15
C ILE A 175 -7.38 -12.16 -6.34
N ASP A 176 -6.95 -13.39 -6.11
CA ASP A 176 -7.03 -14.48 -7.08
C ASP A 176 -8.35 -15.22 -6.88
N LEU A 177 -9.11 -15.38 -7.96
CA LEU A 177 -10.46 -15.92 -7.95
C LEU A 177 -10.57 -17.19 -8.78
N ASP A 178 -11.40 -18.11 -8.34
CA ASP A 178 -11.90 -19.21 -9.15
C ASP A 178 -13.42 -19.37 -9.06
N TYR A 179 -13.98 -19.95 -10.12
CA TYR A 179 -15.39 -20.33 -10.19
C TYR A 179 -15.51 -21.85 -10.04
N GLN A 180 -16.46 -22.28 -9.23
CA GLN A 180 -16.82 -23.69 -9.04
C GLN A 180 -18.30 -23.93 -9.37
#